data_AF-K7E2K1-F1
#
_entry.id   AF-K7E2K1-F1
#
_cell.length_a   1.000
_cell.length_b   1.000
_cell.length_c   1.000
_cell.angle_alpha   90.00
_cell.angle_beta   90.00
_cell.angle_gamma   90.00
#
_symmetry.space_group_name_H-M   'P 1'
#
loop_
_entity.id
_entity.type
_entity.pdbx_description
1 polymer ?
#
loop_
_entity_poly.entity_id
_entity_poly.type
_entity_poly.pdbx_seq_one_letter_code
_entity_poly.pdbx_strand_id
1 'polypeptide(L)'
;MATKSFLTSFLLFSLSPLTGRYAMVVCGDIAVYATGNARSTGGAGAVAMLVGPNSPLVLERGLRGTHMENVYDFYKPDLASEYPVVDGKLSIQCYLRALDRCYAFYRKKIQNQWKQAGIERQFTLDDFQFMIFHTPFCKLVQKSVARLVFNDFLSAKTDEQNNRYKGLEAFRDLKLEDTYFNKEVEKAFQKASLDVFNQKTKSSLNLSTLNGNMYTSSLYGCLASLLSQHTPQQLAGARIGAFSYGSGLAASLFSIRVSQDASPGSPLDKLVSSVSDLPKRLASRKRMSPEEFSEVMSQREKYSHEVNFSPPGDTNSLFPGTWYLERVDELYRRKYARRPL
;
A
#
# COMPACT_ATOMS: atom_id res chain seq x y z
N MET A 1 8.56 -3.50 5.67
CA MET A 1 9.11 -4.89 5.71
C MET A 1 8.56 -5.79 4.59
N ALA A 2 7.25 -5.85 4.34
CA ALA A 2 6.67 -6.76 3.32
C ALA A 2 7.17 -6.56 1.88
N THR A 3 7.30 -5.31 1.42
CA THR A 3 7.85 -5.01 0.08
C THR A 3 9.29 -5.51 -0.07
N LYS A 4 10.07 -5.56 1.02
CA LYS A 4 11.39 -6.23 1.01
C LYS A 4 11.20 -7.72 0.70
N SER A 5 10.36 -8.43 1.44
CA SER A 5 10.09 -9.86 1.20
C SER A 5 9.58 -10.13 -0.21
N PHE A 6 8.64 -9.31 -0.70
CA PHE A 6 8.14 -9.39 -2.06
C PHE A 6 9.27 -9.20 -3.08
N LEU A 7 10.04 -8.11 -3.02
CA LEU A 7 11.11 -7.83 -3.98
C LEU A 7 12.27 -8.84 -3.89
N THR A 8 12.55 -9.40 -2.70
CA THR A 8 13.52 -10.48 -2.49
C THR A 8 13.05 -11.78 -3.14
N SER A 9 11.76 -12.10 -3.09
CA SER A 9 11.23 -13.32 -3.74
C SER A 9 11.52 -13.34 -5.25
N PHE A 10 11.44 -12.19 -5.93
CA PHE A 10 11.82 -12.07 -7.35
C PHE A 10 13.33 -12.21 -7.58
N LEU A 11 14.16 -11.70 -6.65
CA LEU A 11 15.61 -11.86 -6.74
C LEU A 11 16.02 -13.34 -6.66
N LEU A 12 15.34 -14.11 -5.80
CA LEU A 12 15.58 -15.54 -5.65
C LEU A 12 15.33 -16.31 -6.97
N PHE A 13 14.28 -15.95 -7.72
CA PHE A 13 14.04 -16.53 -9.05
C PHE A 13 15.06 -16.11 -10.11
N SER A 14 15.71 -14.96 -9.94
CA SER A 14 16.71 -14.45 -10.90
C SER A 14 18.14 -14.93 -10.65
N LEU A 15 18.47 -15.35 -9.42
CA LEU A 15 19.84 -15.71 -9.01
C LEU A 15 20.10 -17.22 -9.00
N SER A 16 19.06 -18.05 -8.96
CA SER A 16 19.15 -19.49 -9.16
C SER A 16 17.77 -20.01 -9.60
N PRO A 17 17.66 -20.85 -10.65
CA PRO A 17 16.39 -21.47 -11.00
C PRO A 17 15.97 -22.36 -9.82
N LEU A 18 15.07 -21.81 -9.02
CA LEU A 18 14.65 -22.32 -7.72
C LEU A 18 13.88 -23.64 -7.87
N THR A 19 14.49 -24.77 -8.23
CA THR A 19 13.89 -26.14 -8.22
C THR A 19 12.50 -26.30 -8.90
N GLY A 20 12.01 -25.31 -9.66
CA GLY A 20 10.62 -25.25 -10.14
C GLY A 20 9.55 -24.89 -9.09
N ARG A 21 9.92 -24.51 -7.85
CA ARG A 21 8.98 -24.20 -6.76
C ARG A 21 8.53 -22.74 -6.77
N TYR A 22 7.32 -22.50 -6.27
CA TYR A 22 6.83 -21.13 -5.99
C TYR A 22 7.46 -20.54 -4.73
N ALA A 23 7.52 -19.21 -4.67
CA ALA A 23 7.74 -18.49 -3.43
C ALA A 23 6.39 -18.02 -2.87
N MET A 24 6.24 -18.03 -1.54
CA MET A 24 5.07 -17.47 -0.87
C MET A 24 5.52 -16.27 -0.02
N VAL A 25 4.87 -15.13 -0.24
CA VAL A 25 5.12 -13.90 0.51
C VAL A 25 3.90 -13.65 1.38
N VAL A 26 4.08 -13.61 2.70
CA VAL A 26 3.03 -13.27 3.66
C VAL A 26 3.38 -11.95 4.33
N CYS A 27 2.40 -11.07 4.42
CA CYS A 27 2.48 -9.85 5.20
C CYS A 27 1.18 -9.63 5.95
N GLY A 28 1.26 -9.12 7.17
CA GLY A 28 0.08 -8.84 7.97
C GLY A 28 0.45 -8.18 9.28
N ASP A 29 -0.46 -7.37 9.77
CA ASP A 29 -0.26 -6.57 10.97
C ASP A 29 -1.58 -6.32 11.69
N ILE A 30 -1.45 -5.98 12.98
CA ILE A 30 -2.51 -5.40 13.80
C ILE A 30 -2.05 -3.98 14.14
N ALA A 31 -2.61 -2.99 13.45
CA ALA A 31 -2.27 -1.58 13.59
C ALA A 31 -3.16 -0.94 14.66
N VAL A 32 -2.58 -0.76 15.85
CA VAL A 32 -3.26 -0.21 17.02
C VAL A 32 -2.53 1.02 17.54
N TYR A 33 -3.30 1.97 18.06
CA TYR A 33 -2.82 3.24 18.59
C TYR A 33 -3.50 3.55 19.93
N ALA A 34 -2.77 4.24 20.80
CA ALA A 34 -3.30 4.80 22.04
C ALA A 34 -4.50 5.73 21.76
N THR A 35 -5.28 6.02 22.79
CA THR A 35 -6.41 6.96 22.69
C THR A 35 -5.93 8.31 22.15
N GLY A 36 -6.63 8.84 21.15
CA GLY A 36 -6.27 10.10 20.49
C GLY A 36 -6.50 10.05 18.99
N ASN A 37 -6.01 11.08 18.28
CA ASN A 37 -6.30 11.32 16.87
C ASN A 37 -5.83 10.19 15.92
N ALA A 38 -4.84 9.39 16.33
CA ALA A 38 -4.33 8.28 15.53
C ALA A 38 -5.17 6.99 15.66
N ARG A 39 -6.03 6.85 16.68
CA ARG A 39 -6.80 5.62 16.89
C ARG A 39 -7.70 5.28 15.71
N SER A 40 -8.29 6.28 15.07
CA SER A 40 -9.18 6.12 13.92
C SER A 40 -8.45 5.73 12.61
N THR A 41 -7.11 5.72 12.60
CA THR A 41 -6.32 5.28 11.44
C THR A 41 -5.75 3.87 11.61
N GLY A 42 -6.15 3.14 12.66
CA GLY A 42 -5.82 1.73 12.85
C GLY A 42 -6.49 0.80 11.84
N GLY A 43 -6.24 -0.49 12.00
CA GLY A 43 -6.78 -1.54 11.14
C GLY A 43 -6.04 -2.86 11.36
N ALA A 44 -6.53 -3.93 10.76
CA ALA A 44 -5.86 -5.24 10.85
C ALA A 44 -6.12 -6.06 9.60
N GLY A 45 -5.12 -6.85 9.20
CA GLY A 45 -5.28 -7.78 8.10
C GLY A 45 -3.96 -8.35 7.60
N ALA A 46 -4.07 -9.42 6.83
CA ALA A 46 -2.94 -10.11 6.22
C ALA A 46 -3.23 -10.41 4.75
N VAL A 47 -2.17 -10.44 3.94
CA VAL A 47 -2.19 -10.82 2.53
C VAL A 47 -1.10 -11.88 2.31
N ALA A 48 -1.45 -12.94 1.61
CA ALA A 48 -0.52 -13.93 1.10
C ALA A 48 -0.47 -13.84 -0.44
N MET A 49 0.73 -13.80 -0.99
CA MET A 49 0.97 -13.73 -2.43
C MET A 49 1.83 -14.93 -2.84
N LEU A 50 1.35 -15.68 -3.84
CA LEU A 50 2.13 -16.71 -4.50
C LEU A 50 2.91 -16.07 -5.66
N VAL A 51 4.22 -16.25 -5.69
CA VAL A 51 5.14 -15.65 -6.66
C VAL A 51 5.83 -16.75 -7.45
N GLY A 52 5.82 -16.63 -8.77
CA GLY A 52 6.43 -17.59 -9.68
C GLY A 52 6.56 -17.07 -11.12
N PRO A 53 7.14 -17.89 -12.01
CA PRO A 53 7.23 -17.57 -13.43
C PRO A 53 5.84 -17.50 -14.08
N ASN A 54 5.74 -16.82 -15.22
CA ASN A 54 4.51 -16.69 -16.01
C ASN A 54 3.31 -16.09 -15.23
N SER A 55 3.60 -15.22 -14.27
CA SER A 55 2.60 -14.49 -13.48
C SER A 55 1.78 -13.53 -14.37
N PRO A 56 0.45 -13.39 -14.14
CA PRO A 56 -0.35 -12.36 -14.80
C PRO A 56 -0.01 -10.94 -14.34
N LEU A 57 0.68 -10.80 -13.21
CA LEU A 57 1.20 -9.54 -12.67
C LEU A 57 2.73 -9.64 -12.58
N VAL A 58 3.41 -9.03 -13.55
CA VAL A 58 4.87 -9.13 -13.72
C VAL A 58 5.54 -7.88 -13.18
N LEU A 59 6.45 -8.03 -12.21
CA LEU A 59 7.29 -6.92 -11.75
C LEU A 59 8.18 -6.42 -12.91
N GLU A 60 8.11 -5.13 -13.26
CA GLU A 60 8.96 -4.58 -14.31
C GLU A 60 10.43 -4.55 -13.85
N ARG A 61 11.31 -5.18 -14.65
CA ARG A 61 12.70 -5.43 -14.27
C ARG A 61 13.52 -4.14 -14.23
N GLY A 62 14.32 -4.00 -13.18
CA GLY A 62 15.18 -2.83 -12.98
C GLY A 62 14.44 -1.55 -12.54
N LEU A 63 13.11 -1.52 -12.53
CA LEU A 63 12.31 -0.32 -12.24
C LEU A 63 11.91 -0.24 -10.76
N ARG A 64 12.91 -0.03 -9.90
CA ARG A 64 12.74 0.17 -8.45
C ARG A 64 13.36 1.50 -8.03
N GLY A 65 12.56 2.52 -7.78
CA GLY A 65 13.01 3.79 -7.18
C GLY A 65 12.93 3.69 -5.67
N THR A 66 14.06 3.53 -4.98
CA THR A 66 14.13 3.28 -3.54
C THR A 66 14.78 4.44 -2.82
N HIS A 67 14.23 4.81 -1.67
CA HIS A 67 14.78 5.83 -0.78
C HIS A 67 14.74 5.33 0.66
N MET A 68 15.82 5.53 1.40
CA MET A 68 15.92 5.23 2.83
C MET A 68 16.67 6.38 3.50
N GLU A 69 16.24 6.75 4.70
CA GLU A 69 16.91 7.77 5.52
C GLU A 69 16.62 7.48 6.98
N ASN A 70 17.46 7.99 7.89
CA ASN A 70 17.25 7.86 9.32
C ASN A 70 16.34 8.98 9.83
N VAL A 71 15.14 8.65 10.31
CA VAL A 71 14.16 9.59 10.87
C VAL A 71 13.37 8.95 12.02
N TYR A 72 12.73 9.78 12.84
CA TYR A 72 11.91 9.36 13.98
C TYR A 72 10.45 9.80 13.81
N ASP A 73 9.88 9.58 12.62
CA ASP A 73 8.51 9.98 12.31
C ASP A 73 7.45 9.06 12.95
N PHE A 74 7.74 7.76 12.99
CA PHE A 74 6.98 6.74 13.71
C PHE A 74 7.90 5.58 14.03
N TYR A 75 7.88 5.12 15.28
CA TYR A 75 8.71 4.02 15.76
C TYR A 75 8.11 3.41 17.04
N LYS A 76 8.57 2.21 17.41
CA LYS A 76 8.12 1.48 18.62
C LYS A 76 9.30 1.25 19.56
N PRO A 77 9.72 2.27 20.32
CA PRO A 77 10.89 2.17 21.20
C PRO A 77 10.55 1.43 22.50
N ASP A 78 9.30 1.53 22.96
CA ASP A 78 8.81 0.87 24.16
C ASP A 78 8.42 -0.57 23.82
N LEU A 79 9.24 -1.53 24.23
CA LEU A 79 9.02 -2.95 23.97
C LEU A 79 7.88 -3.54 24.80
N ALA A 80 7.46 -2.85 25.87
CA ALA A 80 6.33 -3.24 26.70
C ALA A 80 5.01 -2.65 26.16
N SER A 81 5.03 -1.84 25.11
CA SER A 81 3.82 -1.26 24.54
C SER A 81 3.65 -1.69 23.08
N GLU A 82 2.43 -2.07 22.71
CA GLU A 82 2.12 -2.25 21.30
C GLU A 82 2.01 -0.92 20.54
N TYR A 83 1.84 0.18 21.29
CA TYR A 83 1.59 1.50 20.73
C TYR A 83 2.88 2.17 20.25
N PRO A 84 2.85 2.77 19.05
CA PRO A 84 3.99 3.50 18.52
C PRO A 84 4.07 4.89 19.13
N VAL A 85 5.30 5.41 19.20
CA VAL A 85 5.56 6.84 19.27
C VAL A 85 5.41 7.39 17.85
N VAL A 86 4.56 8.39 17.67
CA VAL A 86 4.25 8.96 16.35
C VAL A 86 4.24 10.48 16.40
N ASP A 87 5.05 11.11 15.55
CA ASP A 87 4.88 12.51 15.19
C ASP A 87 4.04 12.55 13.90
N GLY A 88 2.74 12.82 14.07
CA GLY A 88 1.78 12.80 12.97
C GLY A 88 2.13 13.77 11.84
N LYS A 89 2.67 14.96 12.16
CA LYS A 89 3.07 15.94 11.14
C LYS A 89 4.32 15.46 10.42
N LEU A 90 5.35 15.05 11.17
CA LEU A 90 6.59 14.55 10.59
C LEU A 90 6.35 13.31 9.72
N SER A 91 5.47 12.39 10.12
CA SER A 91 5.15 11.18 9.34
C SER A 91 4.55 11.49 7.97
N ILE A 92 3.67 12.49 7.88
CA ILE A 92 3.13 12.95 6.59
C ILE A 92 4.23 13.57 5.73
N GLN A 93 5.11 14.39 6.33
CA GLN A 93 6.24 15.00 5.61
C GLN A 93 7.21 13.94 5.09
N CYS A 94 7.60 12.97 5.92
CA CYS A 94 8.49 11.88 5.57
C CYS A 94 7.88 10.99 4.48
N TYR A 95 6.59 10.68 4.55
CA TYR A 95 5.86 9.96 3.51
C TYR A 95 5.94 10.67 2.16
N LEU A 96 5.61 11.96 2.10
CA LEU A 96 5.60 12.74 0.86
C LEU A 96 7.03 12.98 0.32
N ARG A 97 8.00 13.24 1.20
CA ARG A 97 9.42 13.35 0.82
C ARG A 97 9.92 12.04 0.21
N ALA A 98 9.61 10.92 0.84
CA ALA A 98 9.98 9.61 0.32
C ALA A 98 9.31 9.31 -1.03
N LEU A 99 8.05 9.75 -1.23
CA LEU A 99 7.36 9.66 -2.51
C LEU A 99 8.09 10.45 -3.60
N ASP A 100 8.46 11.72 -3.34
CA ASP A 100 9.20 12.56 -4.28
C ASP A 100 10.52 11.89 -4.70
N ARG A 101 11.31 11.41 -3.73
CA ARG A 101 12.59 10.73 -3.98
C ARG A 101 12.42 9.43 -4.77
N CYS A 102 11.49 8.57 -4.36
CA CYS A 102 11.23 7.30 -5.03
C CYS A 102 10.73 7.50 -6.45
N TYR A 103 9.84 8.48 -6.67
CA TYR A 103 9.32 8.80 -7.99
C TYR A 103 10.41 9.35 -8.91
N ALA A 104 11.25 10.28 -8.43
CA ALA A 104 12.41 10.78 -9.18
C ALA A 104 13.37 9.65 -9.60
N PHE A 105 13.70 8.73 -8.69
CA PHE A 105 14.56 7.58 -9.01
C PHE A 105 13.91 6.60 -9.99
N TYR A 106 12.62 6.34 -9.83
CA TYR A 106 11.87 5.48 -10.76
C TYR A 106 11.86 6.08 -12.18
N ARG A 107 11.52 7.37 -12.30
CA ARG A 107 11.52 8.12 -13.57
C ARG A 107 12.87 8.06 -14.27
N LYS A 108 13.96 8.34 -13.53
CA LYS A 108 15.33 8.23 -14.06
C LYS A 108 15.61 6.83 -14.63
N LYS A 109 15.23 5.77 -13.91
CA LYS A 109 15.49 4.39 -14.33
C LYS A 109 14.72 4.01 -15.59
N ILE A 110 13.43 4.31 -15.66
CA ILE A 110 12.63 3.96 -16.83
C ILE A 110 13.00 4.80 -18.06
N GLN A 111 13.29 6.09 -17.88
CA GLN A 111 13.75 6.94 -18.97
C GLN A 111 15.11 6.48 -19.52
N ASN A 112 16.01 5.99 -18.66
CA ASN A 112 17.26 5.38 -19.12
C ASN A 112 17.02 4.12 -19.96
N GLN A 113 16.09 3.25 -19.56
CA GLN A 113 15.70 2.08 -20.33
C GLN A 113 15.06 2.46 -21.67
N TRP A 114 14.18 3.48 -21.68
CA TRP A 114 13.58 4.01 -22.91
C TRP A 114 14.62 4.61 -23.84
N LYS A 115 15.57 5.38 -23.34
CA LYS A 115 16.68 5.93 -24.12
C LYS A 115 17.49 4.82 -24.80
N GLN A 116 17.79 3.73 -24.08
CA GLN A 116 18.46 2.56 -24.66
C GLN A 116 17.62 1.87 -25.75
N ALA A 117 16.29 1.97 -25.68
CA ALA A 117 15.36 1.47 -26.70
C ALA A 117 15.04 2.50 -27.80
N GLY A 118 15.74 3.64 -27.86
CA GLY A 118 15.51 4.69 -28.86
C GLY A 118 14.25 5.54 -28.64
N ILE A 119 13.64 5.47 -27.44
CA ILE A 119 12.45 6.25 -27.07
C ILE A 119 12.90 7.45 -26.23
N GLU A 120 12.74 8.66 -26.77
CA GLU A 120 13.11 9.91 -26.09
C GLU A 120 11.88 10.70 -25.68
N ARG A 121 11.41 10.47 -24.44
CA ARG A 121 10.36 11.27 -23.81
C ARG A 121 10.45 11.23 -22.28
N GLN A 122 9.80 12.17 -21.62
CA GLN A 122 9.70 12.16 -20.17
C GLN A 122 8.67 11.12 -19.69
N PHE A 123 8.96 10.53 -18.52
CA PHE A 123 7.98 9.72 -17.80
C PHE A 123 7.11 10.63 -16.94
N THR A 124 5.79 10.46 -17.04
CA THR A 124 4.81 11.17 -16.20
C THR A 124 3.78 10.20 -15.63
N LEU A 125 2.87 10.69 -14.79
CA LEU A 125 1.79 9.88 -14.23
C LEU A 125 0.83 9.30 -15.28
N ASP A 126 0.85 9.81 -16.52
CA ASP A 126 0.09 9.23 -17.64
C ASP A 126 0.60 7.85 -18.05
N ASP A 127 1.88 7.58 -17.80
CA ASP A 127 2.52 6.31 -18.14
C ASP A 127 2.15 5.17 -17.19
N PHE A 128 1.44 5.50 -16.11
CA PHE A 128 0.75 4.55 -15.24
C PHE A 128 -0.73 4.52 -15.59
N GLN A 129 -1.27 3.35 -15.91
CA GLN A 129 -2.73 3.17 -16.03
C GLN A 129 -3.39 3.17 -14.65
N PHE A 130 -2.70 2.61 -13.65
CA PHE A 130 -3.14 2.63 -12.26
C PHE A 130 -1.98 2.99 -11.33
N MET A 131 -2.29 3.61 -10.19
CA MET A 131 -1.31 3.93 -9.16
C MET A 131 -1.88 3.56 -7.79
N ILE A 132 -1.22 2.64 -7.11
CA ILE A 132 -1.57 2.16 -5.76
C ILE A 132 -0.52 2.58 -4.74
N PHE A 133 -0.96 2.75 -3.49
CA PHE A 133 -0.13 3.31 -2.42
C PHE A 133 -0.29 2.49 -1.14
N HIS A 134 0.76 2.46 -0.32
CA HIS A 134 0.56 2.24 1.11
C HIS A 134 -0.46 3.27 1.61
N THR A 135 -1.53 2.80 2.26
CA THR A 135 -2.65 3.66 2.66
C THR A 135 -2.77 3.68 4.17
N PRO A 136 -2.15 4.65 4.86
CA PRO A 136 -2.44 4.94 6.26
C PRO A 136 -3.88 5.42 6.45
N PHE A 137 -4.34 6.28 5.53
CA PHE A 137 -5.72 6.75 5.41
C PHE A 137 -5.95 7.35 4.02
N CYS A 138 -7.18 7.28 3.51
CA CYS A 138 -7.48 7.59 2.11
C CYS A 138 -7.15 9.04 1.70
N LYS A 139 -7.30 10.02 2.61
CA LYS A 139 -6.98 11.42 2.31
C LYS A 139 -5.50 11.63 1.99
N LEU A 140 -4.58 10.91 2.65
CA LEU A 140 -3.15 11.00 2.34
C LEU A 140 -2.86 10.49 0.93
N VAL A 141 -3.57 9.45 0.47
CA VAL A 141 -3.40 8.91 -0.89
C VAL A 141 -3.88 9.91 -1.93
N GLN A 142 -5.01 10.59 -1.71
CA GLN A 142 -5.45 11.69 -2.59
C GLN A 142 -4.40 12.80 -2.67
N LYS A 143 -3.81 13.20 -1.53
CA LYS A 143 -2.67 14.14 -1.49
C LYS A 143 -1.44 13.61 -2.23
N SER A 144 -1.20 12.32 -2.18
CA SER A 144 -0.06 11.67 -2.83
C SER A 144 -0.17 11.70 -4.36
N VAL A 145 -1.37 11.48 -4.91
CA VAL A 145 -1.61 11.65 -6.36
C VAL A 145 -1.41 13.10 -6.77
N ALA A 146 -1.96 14.05 -6.03
CA ALA A 146 -1.72 15.49 -6.24
C ALA A 146 -0.22 15.83 -6.19
N ARG A 147 0.53 15.22 -5.28
CA ARG A 147 1.98 15.41 -5.15
C ARG A 147 2.76 14.88 -6.36
N LEU A 148 2.36 13.74 -6.94
CA LEU A 148 2.95 13.23 -8.17
C LEU A 148 2.68 14.15 -9.36
N VAL A 149 1.46 14.68 -9.48
CA VAL A 149 1.12 15.69 -10.51
C VAL A 149 1.96 16.95 -10.32
N PHE A 150 2.23 17.37 -9.09
CA PHE A 150 3.14 18.49 -8.81
C PHE A 150 4.59 18.18 -9.20
N ASN A 151 5.08 16.96 -8.96
CA ASN A 151 6.39 16.52 -9.44
C ASN A 151 6.49 16.57 -10.97
N ASP A 152 5.45 16.10 -11.68
CA ASP A 152 5.41 16.15 -13.15
C ASP A 152 5.38 17.59 -13.65
N PHE A 153 4.56 18.45 -13.04
CA PHE A 153 4.51 19.88 -13.34
C PHE A 153 5.87 20.55 -13.22
N LEU A 154 6.57 20.37 -12.08
CA LEU A 154 7.89 20.97 -11.87
C LEU A 154 8.99 20.40 -12.78
N SER A 155 8.79 19.19 -13.33
CA SER A 155 9.76 18.54 -14.22
C SER A 155 9.51 18.83 -15.71
N ALA A 156 8.28 19.27 -16.03
CA ALA A 156 7.86 19.58 -17.40
C ALA A 156 8.53 20.85 -17.92
N LYS A 157 8.70 20.93 -19.25
CA LYS A 157 9.22 22.16 -19.90
C LYS A 157 8.18 23.29 -19.76
N THR A 158 8.63 24.54 -19.85
CA THR A 158 7.74 25.72 -19.71
C THR A 158 6.53 25.68 -20.65
N ASP A 159 6.72 25.24 -21.90
CA ASP A 159 5.61 25.11 -22.86
C ASP A 159 4.59 24.03 -22.44
N GLU A 160 5.07 22.90 -21.92
CA GLU A 160 4.21 21.84 -21.39
C GLU A 160 3.47 22.31 -20.12
N GLN A 161 4.16 23.07 -19.26
CA GLN A 161 3.55 23.71 -18.08
C GLN A 161 2.40 24.65 -18.49
N ASN A 162 2.62 25.51 -19.47
CA ASN A 162 1.62 26.45 -20.00
C ASN A 162 0.41 25.72 -20.62
N ASN A 163 0.63 24.57 -21.26
CA ASN A 163 -0.43 23.88 -22.00
C ASN A 163 -1.24 22.92 -21.14
N ARG A 164 -0.56 22.05 -20.40
CA ARG A 164 -1.16 20.93 -19.65
C ARG A 164 -1.61 21.32 -18.25
N TYR A 165 -0.93 22.28 -17.62
CA TYR A 165 -1.11 22.64 -16.22
C TYR A 165 -1.65 24.07 -16.07
N LYS A 166 -2.59 24.45 -16.94
CA LYS A 166 -3.21 25.77 -16.94
C LYS A 166 -3.80 26.13 -15.56
N GLY A 167 -3.49 27.33 -15.08
CA GLY A 167 -3.90 27.82 -13.77
C GLY A 167 -3.00 27.39 -12.60
N LEU A 168 -1.89 26.72 -12.86
CA LEU A 168 -0.90 26.31 -11.86
C LEU A 168 0.43 27.07 -11.98
N GLU A 169 0.49 28.09 -12.84
CA GLU A 169 1.71 28.81 -13.21
C GLU A 169 2.34 29.56 -12.03
N ALA A 170 1.52 29.99 -11.08
CA ALA A 170 1.97 30.65 -9.84
C ALA A 170 2.87 29.76 -8.96
N PHE A 171 2.92 28.45 -9.21
CA PHE A 171 3.68 27.48 -8.40
C PHE A 171 5.00 27.02 -9.05
N ARG A 172 5.40 27.56 -10.21
CA ARG A 172 6.56 27.08 -11.01
C ARG A 172 7.90 27.14 -10.29
N ASP A 173 8.11 28.19 -9.52
CA ASP A 173 9.39 28.46 -8.86
C ASP A 173 9.48 27.86 -7.44
N LEU A 174 8.42 27.14 -7.02
CA LEU A 174 8.39 26.49 -5.71
C LEU A 174 9.19 25.19 -5.71
N LYS A 175 9.85 24.91 -4.59
CA LYS A 175 10.53 23.64 -4.36
C LYS A 175 9.62 22.63 -3.68
N LEU A 176 9.84 21.36 -3.96
CA LEU A 176 9.11 20.26 -3.33
C LEU A 176 9.26 20.32 -1.81
N GLU A 177 10.48 20.51 -1.30
CA GLU A 177 10.79 20.52 0.11
C GLU A 177 10.07 21.62 0.92
N ASP A 178 9.70 22.72 0.28
CA ASP A 178 9.07 23.88 0.94
C ASP A 178 7.52 23.79 0.95
N THR A 179 6.95 22.74 0.34
CA THR A 179 5.51 22.72 0.00
C THR A 179 4.71 21.60 0.66
N TYR A 180 5.31 20.76 1.51
CA TYR A 180 4.62 19.61 2.12
C TYR A 180 3.33 19.97 2.88
N PHE A 181 3.26 21.19 3.43
CA PHE A 181 2.09 21.70 4.15
C PHE A 181 1.56 23.02 3.58
N ASN A 182 1.98 23.40 2.37
CA ASN A 182 1.45 24.59 1.71
C ASN A 182 0.00 24.31 1.24
N LYS A 183 -0.96 24.98 1.87
CA LYS A 183 -2.39 24.76 1.63
C LYS A 183 -2.84 25.18 0.23
N GLU A 184 -2.18 26.16 -0.37
CA GLU A 184 -2.51 26.65 -1.73
C GLU A 184 -2.10 25.62 -2.78
N VAL A 185 -0.84 25.14 -2.69
CA VAL A 185 -0.34 24.04 -3.50
C VAL A 185 -1.21 22.79 -3.32
N GLU A 186 -1.52 22.42 -2.06
CA GLU A 186 -2.37 21.26 -1.80
C GLU A 186 -3.73 21.37 -2.49
N LYS A 187 -4.44 22.50 -2.31
CA LYS A 187 -5.77 22.70 -2.91
C LYS A 187 -5.72 22.70 -4.44
N ALA A 188 -4.76 23.43 -5.01
CA ALA A 188 -4.63 23.57 -6.46
C ALA A 188 -4.35 22.21 -7.12
N PHE A 189 -3.38 21.45 -6.59
CA PHE A 189 -3.03 20.16 -7.16
C PHE A 189 -4.02 19.04 -6.82
N GLN A 190 -4.74 19.10 -5.69
CA GLN A 190 -5.87 18.18 -5.46
C GLN A 190 -6.99 18.40 -6.49
N LYS A 191 -7.30 19.67 -6.82
CA LYS A 191 -8.28 19.98 -7.86
C LYS A 191 -7.80 19.52 -9.23
N ALA A 192 -6.58 19.86 -9.61
CA ALA A 192 -6.01 19.51 -10.92
C ALA A 192 -5.81 17.99 -11.13
N SER A 193 -5.63 17.23 -10.04
CA SER A 193 -5.43 15.78 -10.10
C SER A 193 -6.68 14.96 -9.81
N LEU A 194 -7.86 15.58 -9.66
CA LEU A 194 -9.07 14.87 -9.23
C LEU A 194 -9.47 13.75 -10.20
N ASP A 195 -9.48 14.03 -11.51
CA ASP A 195 -9.81 13.02 -12.52
C ASP A 195 -8.77 11.93 -12.60
N VAL A 196 -7.49 12.30 -12.50
CA VAL A 196 -6.37 11.36 -12.43
C VAL A 196 -6.50 10.43 -11.22
N PHE A 197 -6.85 10.98 -10.05
CA PHE A 197 -7.11 10.21 -8.84
C PHE A 197 -8.29 9.26 -9.01
N ASN A 198 -9.42 9.75 -9.55
CA ASN A 198 -10.63 8.96 -9.77
C ASN A 198 -10.37 7.78 -10.73
N GLN A 199 -9.62 8.00 -11.80
CA GLN A 199 -9.33 6.99 -12.81
C GLN A 199 -8.26 5.99 -12.36
N LYS A 200 -7.14 6.48 -11.80
CA LYS A 200 -5.94 5.66 -11.57
C LYS A 200 -5.84 5.06 -10.17
N THR A 201 -6.53 5.62 -9.17
CA THR A 201 -6.25 5.29 -7.76
C THR A 201 -7.48 5.01 -6.91
N LYS A 202 -8.61 5.71 -7.11
CA LYS A 202 -9.77 5.64 -6.21
C LYS A 202 -10.30 4.23 -5.99
N SER A 203 -10.38 3.44 -7.05
CA SER A 203 -10.80 2.02 -7.02
C SER A 203 -9.93 1.14 -6.12
N SER A 204 -8.64 1.46 -5.99
CA SER A 204 -7.72 0.75 -5.10
C SER A 204 -7.97 1.01 -3.60
N LEU A 205 -8.80 2.01 -3.24
CA LEU A 205 -9.00 2.42 -1.85
C LEU A 205 -10.22 1.76 -1.19
N ASN A 206 -10.93 0.85 -1.86
CA ASN A 206 -12.15 0.24 -1.32
C ASN A 206 -11.90 -0.47 0.03
N LEU A 207 -10.94 -1.40 0.07
CA LEU A 207 -10.59 -2.10 1.31
C LEU A 207 -10.07 -1.14 2.37
N SER A 208 -9.17 -0.22 2.03
CA SER A 208 -8.60 0.73 2.99
C SER A 208 -9.66 1.63 3.62
N THR A 209 -10.68 2.04 2.86
CA THR A 209 -11.81 2.84 3.37
C THR A 209 -12.66 2.06 4.36
N LEU A 210 -12.81 0.75 4.13
CA LEU A 210 -13.70 -0.12 4.92
C LEU A 210 -12.98 -0.88 6.04
N ASN A 211 -11.65 -0.93 6.04
CA ASN A 211 -10.86 -1.75 6.97
C ASN A 211 -9.68 -1.00 7.62
N GLY A 212 -9.38 0.22 7.19
CA GLY A 212 -8.30 1.03 7.77
C GLY A 212 -6.91 0.57 7.39
N ASN A 213 -5.92 0.98 8.19
CA ASN A 213 -4.51 0.73 7.91
C ASN A 213 -4.10 -0.68 8.36
N MET A 214 -3.67 -1.53 7.42
CA MET A 214 -3.14 -2.86 7.72
C MET A 214 -1.61 -2.92 7.68
N TYR A 215 -0.93 -1.78 7.90
CA TYR A 215 0.52 -1.60 7.78
C TYR A 215 1.13 -2.30 6.56
N THR A 216 1.88 -3.37 6.74
CA THR A 216 2.68 -3.99 5.68
C THR A 216 1.83 -4.63 4.59
N SER A 217 0.58 -4.97 4.89
CA SER A 217 -0.38 -5.53 3.92
C SER A 217 -1.27 -4.45 3.27
N SER A 218 -1.20 -3.19 3.71
CA SER A 218 -2.05 -2.09 3.20
C SER A 218 -1.89 -1.85 1.69
N LEU A 219 -0.64 -1.79 1.17
CA LEU A 219 -0.39 -1.63 -0.28
C LEU A 219 -1.00 -2.79 -1.08
N TYR A 220 -0.88 -4.00 -0.59
CA TYR A 220 -1.37 -5.21 -1.27
C TYR A 220 -2.88 -5.38 -1.12
N GLY A 221 -3.48 -4.86 -0.05
CA GLY A 221 -4.91 -4.67 0.07
C GLY A 221 -5.46 -3.68 -0.97
N CYS A 222 -4.69 -2.64 -1.31
CA CYS A 222 -5.02 -1.73 -2.40
C CYS A 222 -4.94 -2.43 -3.76
N LEU A 223 -3.96 -3.30 -3.97
CA LEU A 223 -3.88 -4.15 -5.17
C LEU A 223 -5.10 -5.08 -5.27
N ALA A 224 -5.47 -5.75 -4.18
CA ALA A 224 -6.67 -6.61 -4.15
C ALA A 224 -7.96 -5.82 -4.45
N SER A 225 -8.08 -4.60 -3.92
CA SER A 225 -9.19 -3.70 -4.23
C SER A 225 -9.22 -3.32 -5.71
N LEU A 226 -8.07 -2.95 -6.28
CA LEU A 226 -7.97 -2.62 -7.70
C LEU A 226 -8.44 -3.79 -8.58
N LEU A 227 -7.95 -4.99 -8.29
CA LEU A 227 -8.32 -6.22 -9.01
C LEU A 227 -9.81 -6.56 -8.85
N SER A 228 -10.37 -6.37 -7.65
CA SER A 228 -11.79 -6.62 -7.36
C SER A 228 -12.74 -5.69 -8.12
N GLN A 229 -12.28 -4.49 -8.48
CA GLN A 229 -13.11 -3.43 -9.07
C GLN A 229 -13.01 -3.34 -10.60
N HIS A 230 -12.22 -4.18 -11.26
CA HIS A 230 -12.02 -4.15 -12.72
C HIS A 230 -12.12 -5.54 -13.32
N THR A 231 -12.56 -5.59 -14.58
CA THR A 231 -12.50 -6.82 -15.36
C THR A 231 -11.07 -7.10 -15.83
N PRO A 232 -10.73 -8.36 -16.18
CA PRO A 232 -9.44 -8.68 -16.79
C PRO A 232 -9.11 -7.81 -18.01
N GLN A 233 -10.11 -7.48 -18.84
CA GLN A 233 -9.92 -6.69 -20.06
C GLN A 233 -9.57 -5.23 -19.76
N GLN A 234 -10.10 -4.66 -18.68
CA GLN A 234 -9.75 -3.29 -18.25
C GLN A 234 -8.32 -3.22 -17.69
N LEU A 235 -7.80 -4.33 -17.18
CA LEU A 235 -6.46 -4.43 -16.60
C LEU A 235 -5.40 -4.86 -17.63
N ALA A 236 -5.79 -5.52 -18.71
CA ALA A 236 -4.89 -6.13 -19.68
C ALA A 236 -3.83 -5.14 -20.19
N GLY A 237 -2.55 -5.53 -20.10
CA GLY A 237 -1.43 -4.70 -20.54
C GLY A 237 -1.14 -3.46 -19.70
N ALA A 238 -1.93 -3.15 -18.66
CA ALA A 238 -1.77 -1.97 -17.83
C ALA A 238 -0.42 -1.95 -17.10
N ARG A 239 0.13 -0.76 -16.88
CA ARG A 239 1.19 -0.51 -15.89
C ARG A 239 0.56 -0.03 -14.59
N ILE A 240 0.76 -0.79 -13.53
CA ILE A 240 0.36 -0.43 -12.17
C ILE A 240 1.60 0.08 -11.44
N GLY A 241 1.65 1.37 -11.13
CA GLY A 241 2.65 1.93 -10.22
C GLY A 241 2.28 1.61 -8.77
N ALA A 242 3.28 1.26 -7.95
CA ALA A 242 3.09 0.85 -6.57
C ALA A 242 4.09 1.56 -5.66
N PHE A 243 3.59 2.42 -4.76
CA PHE A 243 4.40 3.10 -3.76
C PHE A 243 4.25 2.45 -2.39
N SER A 244 5.32 1.83 -1.92
CA SER A 244 5.44 1.27 -0.57
C SER A 244 6.19 2.25 0.33
N TYR A 245 5.65 2.48 1.53
CA TYR A 245 6.28 3.28 2.57
C TYR A 245 6.31 2.53 3.90
N GLY A 246 7.34 2.75 4.69
CA GLY A 246 7.39 2.41 6.11
C GLY A 246 8.25 3.44 6.85
N SER A 247 7.75 3.92 7.97
CA SER A 247 8.43 4.91 8.81
C SER A 247 9.76 4.43 9.38
N GLY A 248 10.63 5.37 9.73
CA GLY A 248 12.01 5.13 10.16
C GLY A 248 13.15 5.63 9.26
N LEU A 249 13.09 5.75 7.93
CA LEU A 249 12.09 5.30 6.96
C LEU A 249 12.75 4.47 5.85
N ALA A 250 11.95 3.63 5.21
CA ALA A 250 12.29 2.94 3.98
C ALA A 250 11.11 2.92 3.01
N ALA A 251 11.33 3.37 1.79
CA ALA A 251 10.30 3.47 0.77
C ALA A 251 10.77 2.95 -0.60
N SER A 252 9.83 2.53 -1.42
CA SER A 252 10.10 2.17 -2.81
C SER A 252 8.88 2.40 -3.69
N LEU A 253 9.10 3.03 -4.83
CA LEU A 253 8.18 3.05 -5.96
C LEU A 253 8.66 2.04 -7.00
N PHE A 254 7.80 1.11 -7.35
CA PHE A 254 8.05 0.11 -8.39
C PHE A 254 6.80 -0.05 -9.25
N SER A 255 6.88 -0.87 -10.30
CA SER A 255 5.77 -1.07 -11.20
C SER A 255 5.54 -2.53 -11.56
N ILE A 256 4.28 -2.84 -11.84
CA ILE A 256 3.80 -4.14 -12.25
C ILE A 256 3.19 -3.98 -13.65
N ARG A 257 3.62 -4.82 -14.59
CA ARG A 257 2.99 -5.00 -15.89
C ARG A 257 1.94 -6.10 -15.79
N VAL A 258 0.71 -5.79 -16.15
CA VAL A 258 -0.36 -6.79 -16.27
C VAL A 258 -0.20 -7.54 -17.60
N SER A 259 -0.48 -8.84 -17.59
CA SER A 259 -0.56 -9.67 -18.81
C SER A 259 -1.52 -9.07 -19.84
N GLN A 260 -1.22 -9.27 -21.12
CA GLN A 260 -2.15 -8.95 -22.21
C GLN A 260 -3.26 -10.02 -22.33
N ASP A 261 -2.98 -11.25 -21.90
CA ASP A 261 -3.95 -12.33 -21.91
C ASP A 261 -5.00 -12.13 -20.81
N ALA A 262 -6.20 -11.78 -21.25
CA ALA A 262 -7.40 -11.59 -20.46
C ALA A 262 -8.54 -12.52 -20.92
N SER A 263 -8.22 -13.64 -21.57
CA SER A 263 -9.25 -14.61 -21.98
C SER A 263 -9.88 -15.27 -20.74
N PRO A 264 -11.12 -15.78 -20.85
CA PRO A 264 -11.69 -16.64 -19.82
C PRO A 264 -10.75 -17.80 -19.48
N GLY A 265 -10.54 -18.07 -18.19
CA GLY A 265 -9.64 -19.12 -17.70
C GLY A 265 -8.14 -18.79 -17.71
N SER A 266 -7.75 -17.63 -18.27
CA SER A 266 -6.36 -17.13 -18.22
C SER A 266 -5.90 -16.93 -16.77
N PRO A 267 -4.58 -16.87 -16.51
CA PRO A 267 -4.07 -16.56 -15.17
C PRO A 267 -4.60 -15.22 -14.62
N LEU A 268 -4.80 -14.21 -15.48
CA LEU A 268 -5.36 -12.91 -15.07
C LEU A 268 -6.83 -13.03 -14.68
N ASP A 269 -7.63 -13.75 -15.47
CA ASP A 269 -9.05 -13.99 -15.18
C ASP A 269 -9.24 -14.73 -13.85
N LYS A 270 -8.43 -15.77 -13.60
CA LYS A 270 -8.43 -16.50 -12.32
C LYS A 270 -8.07 -15.59 -11.14
N LEU A 271 -7.05 -14.76 -11.30
CA LEU A 271 -6.62 -13.84 -10.25
C LEU A 271 -7.71 -12.80 -9.93
N VAL A 272 -8.28 -12.15 -10.94
CA VAL A 272 -9.36 -11.17 -10.77
C VAL A 272 -10.60 -11.82 -10.15
N SER A 273 -10.99 -12.99 -10.66
CA SER A 273 -12.13 -13.75 -10.14
C SER A 273 -11.97 -14.10 -8.64
N SER A 274 -10.76 -14.44 -8.20
CA SER A 274 -10.46 -14.82 -6.82
C SER A 274 -10.68 -13.72 -5.77
N VAL A 275 -10.78 -12.45 -6.20
CA VAL A 275 -11.00 -11.29 -5.32
C VAL A 275 -12.28 -10.53 -5.65
N SER A 276 -13.09 -11.04 -6.59
CA SER A 276 -14.33 -10.39 -7.05
C SER A 276 -15.39 -10.26 -5.93
N ASP A 277 -15.36 -11.15 -4.94
CA ASP A 277 -16.28 -11.17 -3.81
C ASP A 277 -15.82 -10.30 -2.62
N LEU A 278 -14.68 -9.60 -2.73
CA LEU A 278 -14.13 -8.75 -1.67
C LEU A 278 -15.16 -7.78 -1.07
N PRO A 279 -16.01 -7.07 -1.85
CA PRO A 279 -17.04 -6.21 -1.29
C PRO A 279 -18.09 -6.98 -0.47
N LYS A 280 -18.47 -8.19 -0.91
CA LYS A 280 -19.42 -9.05 -0.19
C LYS A 280 -18.82 -9.52 1.14
N ARG A 281 -17.54 -9.92 1.15
CA ARG A 281 -16.80 -10.32 2.35
C ARG A 281 -16.65 -9.17 3.35
N LEU A 282 -16.47 -7.94 2.86
CA LEU A 282 -16.41 -6.76 3.72
C LEU A 282 -17.77 -6.42 4.33
N ALA A 283 -18.85 -6.59 3.57
CA ALA A 283 -20.22 -6.37 4.01
C ALA A 283 -20.72 -7.44 5.00
N SER A 284 -20.16 -8.66 4.97
CA SER A 284 -20.52 -9.74 5.91
C SER A 284 -19.91 -9.61 7.30
N ARG A 285 -19.12 -8.55 7.56
CA ARG A 285 -18.55 -8.28 8.90
C ARG A 285 -19.63 -7.80 9.86
N LYS A 286 -19.45 -8.11 11.14
CA LYS A 286 -20.30 -7.57 12.22
C LYS A 286 -19.82 -6.17 12.61
N ARG A 287 -20.75 -5.21 12.62
CA ARG A 287 -20.50 -3.89 13.20
C ARG A 287 -20.50 -4.00 14.72
N MET A 288 -19.52 -3.36 15.35
CA MET A 288 -19.36 -3.24 16.80
C MET A 288 -19.58 -1.77 17.19
N SER A 289 -20.13 -1.53 18.38
CA SER A 289 -20.27 -0.15 18.89
C SER A 289 -18.89 0.44 19.25
N PRO A 290 -18.73 1.77 19.27
CA PRO A 290 -17.47 2.40 19.71
C PRO A 290 -17.07 2.03 21.15
N GLU A 291 -18.05 1.78 22.02
CA GLU A 291 -17.87 1.38 23.42
C GLU A 291 -17.33 -0.06 23.48
N GLU A 292 -17.99 -1.01 22.82
CA GLU A 292 -17.53 -2.40 22.71
C GLU A 292 -16.11 -2.47 22.10
N PHE A 293 -15.84 -1.67 21.06
CA PHE A 293 -14.50 -1.58 20.47
C PHE A 293 -13.46 -1.07 21.48
N SER A 294 -13.81 -0.06 22.27
CA SER A 294 -12.91 0.50 23.28
C SER A 294 -12.61 -0.51 24.38
N GLU A 295 -13.60 -1.31 24.79
CA GLU A 295 -13.40 -2.42 25.72
C GLU A 295 -12.45 -3.49 25.15
N VAL A 296 -12.61 -3.88 23.88
CA VAL A 296 -11.70 -4.82 23.22
C VAL A 296 -10.27 -4.27 23.14
N MET A 297 -10.11 -2.96 22.90
CA MET A 297 -8.80 -2.31 22.92
C MET A 297 -8.17 -2.35 24.32
N SER A 298 -8.93 -2.07 25.38
CA SER A 298 -8.46 -2.18 26.76
C SER A 298 -8.12 -3.63 27.14
N GLN A 299 -8.91 -4.61 26.68
CA GLN A 299 -8.57 -6.03 26.87
C GLN A 299 -7.24 -6.37 26.19
N ARG A 300 -7.00 -5.85 24.98
CA ARG A 300 -5.74 -6.09 24.26
C ARG A 300 -4.52 -5.54 25.02
N GLU A 301 -4.64 -4.34 25.60
CA GLU A 301 -3.60 -3.78 26.46
C GLU A 301 -3.35 -4.69 27.67
N LYS A 302 -4.42 -5.10 28.36
CA LYS A 302 -4.35 -5.99 29.53
C LYS A 302 -3.63 -7.30 29.21
N TYR A 303 -4.00 -7.98 28.12
CA TYR A 303 -3.45 -9.30 27.76
C TYR A 303 -2.11 -9.26 27.02
N SER A 304 -1.54 -8.08 26.77
CA SER A 304 -0.33 -7.94 25.93
C SER A 304 0.88 -8.71 26.45
N HIS A 305 1.02 -8.83 27.77
CA HIS A 305 2.13 -9.53 28.47
C HIS A 305 1.68 -10.71 29.34
N GLU A 306 0.39 -11.02 29.33
CA GLU A 306 -0.17 -12.07 30.17
C GLU A 306 0.29 -13.47 29.70
N VAL A 307 0.43 -14.38 30.65
CA VAL A 307 0.79 -15.78 30.43
C VAL A 307 -0.21 -16.70 31.11
N ASN A 308 -0.17 -17.99 30.79
CA ASN A 308 -1.06 -18.99 31.37
C ASN A 308 -2.57 -18.63 31.26
N PHE A 309 -2.98 -18.12 30.10
CA PHE A 309 -4.36 -17.71 29.85
C PHE A 309 -4.88 -18.23 28.49
N SER A 310 -6.20 -18.31 28.38
CA SER A 310 -6.90 -18.52 27.11
C SER A 310 -7.61 -17.22 26.73
N PRO A 311 -7.40 -16.69 25.51
CA PRO A 311 -8.04 -15.45 25.11
C PRO A 311 -9.57 -15.55 25.20
N PRO A 312 -10.24 -14.54 25.79
CA PRO A 312 -11.69 -14.50 25.76
C PRO A 312 -12.18 -14.21 24.33
N GLY A 313 -13.40 -14.66 24.01
CA GLY A 313 -14.05 -14.40 22.73
C GLY A 313 -14.78 -15.61 22.19
N ASP A 314 -15.99 -15.40 21.67
CA ASP A 314 -16.77 -16.44 21.02
C ASP A 314 -16.17 -16.77 19.65
N THR A 315 -15.67 -18.00 19.50
CA THR A 315 -15.08 -18.48 18.24
C THR A 315 -16.08 -18.55 17.10
N ASN A 316 -17.40 -18.57 17.37
CA ASN A 316 -18.42 -18.50 16.33
C ASN A 316 -18.49 -17.12 15.65
N SER A 317 -17.94 -16.09 16.28
CA SER A 317 -17.86 -14.73 15.72
C SER A 317 -16.72 -14.56 14.71
N LEU A 318 -15.77 -15.51 14.61
CA LEU A 318 -14.69 -15.50 13.62
C LEU A 318 -15.21 -15.99 12.26
N PHE A 319 -14.62 -15.60 11.13
CA PHE A 319 -14.99 -16.22 9.85
C PHE A 319 -14.63 -17.72 9.81
N PRO A 320 -15.37 -18.58 9.07
CA PRO A 320 -15.03 -19.99 8.94
C PRO A 320 -13.60 -20.19 8.41
N GLY A 321 -12.90 -21.21 8.91
CA GLY A 321 -11.50 -21.48 8.56
C GLY A 321 -10.46 -20.54 9.17
N THR A 322 -10.84 -19.58 10.01
CA THR A 322 -9.91 -18.65 10.69
C THR A 322 -9.13 -19.36 11.79
N TRP A 323 -7.81 -19.20 11.79
CA TRP A 323 -6.95 -19.59 12.90
C TRP A 323 -7.06 -18.58 14.05
N TYR A 324 -7.11 -19.06 15.28
CA TYR A 324 -7.17 -18.21 16.48
C TYR A 324 -6.22 -18.71 17.56
N LEU A 325 -5.83 -17.80 18.45
CA LEU A 325 -5.01 -18.12 19.62
C LEU A 325 -5.90 -18.81 20.66
N GLU A 326 -5.62 -20.08 20.95
CA GLU A 326 -6.37 -20.89 21.91
C GLU A 326 -5.82 -20.74 23.33
N ARG A 327 -4.49 -20.67 23.46
CA ARG A 327 -3.82 -20.60 24.76
C ARG A 327 -2.44 -19.98 24.65
N VAL A 328 -2.08 -19.18 25.64
CA VAL A 328 -0.69 -18.82 25.98
C VAL A 328 -0.39 -19.51 27.30
N ASP A 329 0.64 -20.35 27.34
CA ASP A 329 1.00 -21.04 28.58
C ASP A 329 1.99 -20.24 29.44
N GLU A 330 2.40 -20.81 30.57
CA GLU A 330 3.32 -20.20 31.54
C GLU A 330 4.72 -19.90 31.00
N LEU A 331 5.09 -20.47 29.84
CA LEU A 331 6.38 -20.25 29.17
C LEU A 331 6.23 -19.43 27.88
N TYR A 332 5.16 -18.64 27.76
CA TYR A 332 4.85 -17.80 26.60
C TYR A 332 4.61 -18.58 25.29
N ARG A 333 4.46 -19.91 25.33
CA ARG A 333 4.21 -20.71 24.12
C ARG A 333 2.77 -20.52 23.70
N ARG A 334 2.56 -20.28 22.41
CA ARG A 334 1.23 -19.99 21.83
C ARG A 334 0.68 -21.23 21.13
N LYS A 335 -0.47 -21.71 21.58
CA LYS A 335 -1.24 -22.77 20.94
C LYS A 335 -2.35 -22.17 20.09
N TYR A 336 -2.49 -22.66 18.87
CA TYR A 336 -3.50 -22.19 17.92
C TYR A 336 -4.48 -23.30 17.57
N ALA A 337 -5.73 -22.92 17.38
CA ALA A 337 -6.78 -23.77 16.84
C ALA A 337 -7.42 -23.09 15.63
N ARG A 338 -8.26 -23.82 14.88
CA ARG A 338 -8.89 -23.32 13.65
C ARG A 338 -10.39 -23.51 13.73
N ARG A 339 -11.15 -22.44 13.47
CA ARG A 339 -12.60 -22.55 13.29
C ARG A 339 -12.88 -23.48 12.10
N PRO A 340 -13.82 -24.44 12.19
CA PRO A 340 -14.27 -25.23 11.04
C PRO A 340 -14.71 -24.35 9.86
N LEU A 341 -14.73 -24.93 8.65
CA LEU A 341 -15.17 -24.25 7.42
C LEU A 341 -16.69 -24.12 7.34
#